data_AF-A1ZTB9-F1
#
_entry.id   AF-A1ZTB9-F1
#
_cell.length_a   1.000
_cell.length_b   1.000
_cell.length_c   1.000
_cell.angle_alpha   90.00
_cell.angle_beta   90.00
_cell.angle_gamma   90.00
#
_symmetry.space_group_name_H-M   'P 1'
#
loop_
_entity.id
_entity.type
_entity.pdbx_description
1 polymer ?
#
loop_
_entity_poly.entity_id
_entity_poly.type
_entity_poly.pdbx_seq_one_letter_code
_entity_poly.pdbx_strand_id
1 'polypeptide(L)'
;MMKKQAKIHKSELIDDLLDSVSPEEETKITRKMQLATKLDEGLKAKGWKKKDLMKAMGQSNASMVTRWLSGTHNFTVDTLIDLERVLDVQLLDIEPPVPSVSFKLTPEIAHNLPPEMINELVNVMQNMMQTLTRKYKIQVNDKPEAKAS
;
A
#
# COMPACT_ATOMS: atom_id res chain seq x y z
N MET A 1 35.34 27.57 -4.62
CA MET A 1 34.28 26.89 -5.43
C MET A 1 32.97 27.64 -5.22
N MET A 2 32.41 28.26 -6.26
CA MET A 2 31.14 29.00 -6.15
C MET A 2 29.96 28.01 -6.10
N LYS A 3 29.16 28.07 -5.02
CA LYS A 3 27.89 27.35 -4.92
C LYS A 3 26.87 28.04 -5.84
N LYS A 4 26.52 27.40 -6.96
CA LYS A 4 25.44 27.84 -7.85
C LYS A 4 24.11 27.54 -7.17
N GLN A 5 23.41 28.56 -6.67
CA GLN A 5 22.08 28.39 -6.09
C GLN A 5 21.05 28.23 -7.22
N ALA A 6 20.16 27.25 -7.09
CA ALA A 6 19.05 27.07 -8.01
C ALA A 6 18.05 28.23 -7.81
N LYS A 7 17.89 29.07 -8.83
CA LYS A 7 16.85 30.10 -8.83
C LYS A 7 15.50 29.42 -9.04
N ILE A 8 14.61 29.53 -8.05
CA ILE A 8 13.22 29.08 -8.18
C ILE A 8 12.52 30.06 -9.13
N HIS A 9 12.16 29.59 -10.32
CA HIS A 9 11.39 30.38 -11.29
C HIS A 9 9.92 30.04 -11.09
N LYS A 10 9.15 31.00 -10.57
CA LYS A 10 7.69 30.93 -10.59
C LYS A 10 7.24 31.39 -11.98
N SER A 11 6.51 30.55 -12.70
CA SER A 11 6.02 30.83 -14.05
C SER A 11 4.51 30.73 -14.04
N GLU A 12 3.85 31.84 -14.34
CA GLU A 12 2.38 31.91 -14.42
C GLU A 12 1.82 30.89 -15.42
N LEU A 13 2.54 30.63 -16.53
CA LEU A 13 2.17 29.59 -17.50
C LEU A 13 2.22 28.16 -16.94
N ILE A 14 3.14 27.89 -16.01
CA ILE A 14 3.24 26.57 -15.37
C ILE A 14 2.15 26.42 -14.31
N ASP A 15 1.87 27.50 -13.57
CA ASP A 15 0.79 27.53 -12.57
C ASP A 15 -0.57 27.33 -13.28
N ASP A 16 -0.86 28.07 -14.36
CA ASP A 16 -2.08 27.92 -15.16
C ASP A 16 -2.23 26.51 -15.75
N LEU A 17 -1.11 25.89 -16.18
CA LEU A 17 -1.12 24.53 -16.70
C LEU A 17 -1.44 23.50 -15.60
N LEU A 18 -0.88 23.68 -14.40
CA LEU A 18 -1.15 22.80 -13.26
C LEU A 18 -2.59 22.96 -12.76
N ASP A 19 -3.11 24.19 -12.75
CA ASP A 19 -4.50 24.50 -12.38
C ASP A 19 -5.51 23.97 -13.40
N SER A 20 -5.07 23.69 -14.64
CA SER A 20 -5.93 23.09 -15.68
C SER A 20 -6.16 21.59 -15.52
N VAL A 21 -5.42 20.91 -14.63
CA VAL A 21 -5.56 19.47 -14.38
C VAL A 21 -6.80 19.21 -13.53
N SER A 22 -7.68 18.35 -14.00
CA SER A 22 -8.88 18.01 -13.24
C SER A 22 -8.53 17.16 -11.99
N PRO A 23 -9.32 17.25 -10.89
CA PRO A 23 -9.10 16.40 -9.70
C PRO A 23 -9.12 14.90 -10.00
N GLU A 24 -9.87 14.48 -11.03
CA GLU A 24 -9.92 13.09 -11.48
C GLU A 24 -8.59 12.67 -12.12
N GLU A 25 -8.01 13.52 -12.98
CA GLU A 25 -6.71 13.28 -13.59
C GLU A 25 -5.59 13.27 -12.55
N GLU A 26 -5.63 14.19 -11.60
CA GLU A 26 -4.69 14.23 -10.48
C GLU A 26 -4.75 12.92 -9.68
N THR A 27 -5.95 12.43 -9.39
CA THR A 27 -6.16 11.15 -8.71
C THR A 27 -5.53 10.01 -9.52
N LYS A 28 -5.81 9.94 -10.83
CA LYS A 28 -5.23 8.90 -11.70
C LYS A 28 -3.72 8.94 -11.72
N ILE A 29 -3.11 10.13 -11.85
CA ILE A 29 -1.66 10.33 -11.85
C ILE A 29 -1.07 9.85 -10.52
N THR A 30 -1.65 10.30 -9.42
CA THR A 30 -1.22 9.94 -8.06
C THR A 30 -1.25 8.43 -7.86
N ARG A 31 -2.35 7.76 -8.22
CA ARG A 31 -2.48 6.30 -8.08
C ARG A 31 -1.46 5.55 -8.92
N LYS A 32 -1.20 5.98 -10.16
CA LYS A 32 -0.18 5.35 -11.01
C LYS A 32 1.24 5.53 -10.46
N MET A 33 1.56 6.69 -9.88
CA MET A 33 2.85 6.92 -9.24
C MET A 33 3.02 6.09 -7.96
N GLN A 34 1.95 5.92 -7.19
CA GLN A 34 1.95 5.03 -6.03
C GLN A 34 2.22 3.57 -6.43
N LEU A 35 1.59 3.09 -7.51
CA LEU A 35 1.88 1.76 -8.06
C LEU A 35 3.36 1.65 -8.47
N ALA A 36 3.88 2.61 -9.23
CA ALA A 36 5.29 2.61 -9.64
C ALA A 36 6.26 2.59 -8.45
N THR A 37 5.94 3.33 -7.39
CA THR A 37 6.73 3.35 -6.14
C THR A 37 6.72 1.99 -5.47
N LYS A 38 5.54 1.37 -5.28
CA LYS A 38 5.43 0.03 -4.70
C LYS A 38 6.18 -1.03 -5.51
N LEU A 39 6.15 -0.94 -6.84
CA LEU A 39 6.93 -1.81 -7.71
C LEU A 39 8.43 -1.63 -7.45
N ASP A 40 8.93 -0.38 -7.45
CA ASP A 40 10.34 -0.08 -7.20
C ASP A 40 10.81 -0.56 -5.81
N GLU A 41 9.97 -0.41 -4.79
CA GLU A 41 10.20 -0.96 -3.45
C GLU A 41 10.28 -2.49 -3.46
N GLY A 42 9.36 -3.17 -4.16
CA GLY A 42 9.40 -4.62 -4.35
C GLY A 42 10.68 -5.11 -5.04
N LEU A 43 11.15 -4.39 -6.05
CA LEU A 43 12.45 -4.69 -6.68
C LEU A 43 13.59 -4.54 -5.67
N LYS A 44 13.63 -3.44 -4.92
CA LYS A 44 14.68 -3.17 -3.94
C LYS A 44 14.70 -4.20 -2.82
N ALA A 45 13.54 -4.59 -2.31
CA ALA A 45 13.40 -5.62 -1.28
C ALA A 45 13.96 -6.98 -1.72
N LYS A 46 13.81 -7.31 -3.01
CA LYS A 46 14.39 -8.51 -3.62
C LYS A 46 15.84 -8.36 -4.10
N GLY A 47 16.42 -7.16 -4.03
CA GLY A 47 17.73 -6.86 -4.63
C GLY A 47 17.73 -6.97 -6.16
N TRP A 48 16.56 -6.87 -6.79
CA TRP A 48 16.38 -7.05 -8.22
C TRP A 48 16.63 -5.77 -9.01
N LYS A 49 17.18 -5.93 -10.22
CA LYS A 49 17.27 -4.87 -11.22
C LYS A 49 16.09 -5.01 -12.20
N LYS A 50 15.87 -3.98 -13.03
CA LYS A 50 14.82 -3.98 -14.06
C LYS A 50 14.88 -5.21 -15.00
N LYS A 51 16.08 -5.72 -15.29
CA LYS A 51 16.28 -6.92 -16.12
C LYS A 51 15.77 -8.20 -15.45
N ASP A 52 15.80 -8.27 -14.13
CA ASP A 52 15.35 -9.44 -13.37
C ASP A 52 13.82 -9.48 -13.36
N LEU A 53 13.18 -8.35 -13.09
CA LEU A 53 11.72 -8.23 -13.23
C LEU A 53 11.26 -8.52 -14.66
N MET A 54 11.98 -8.01 -15.67
CA MET A 54 11.67 -8.29 -17.09
C MET A 54 11.65 -9.80 -17.36
N LYS A 55 12.67 -10.54 -16.90
CA LYS A 55 12.75 -12.00 -17.04
C LYS A 55 11.63 -12.71 -16.28
N ALA A 56 11.36 -12.30 -15.04
CA ALA A 56 10.33 -12.91 -14.20
C ALA A 56 8.91 -12.71 -14.77
N MET A 57 8.68 -11.57 -15.45
CA MET A 57 7.43 -11.26 -16.14
C MET A 57 7.36 -11.77 -17.59
N GLY A 58 8.36 -12.55 -18.03
CA GLY A 58 8.40 -13.09 -19.40
C GLY A 58 8.48 -12.03 -20.50
N GLN A 59 8.93 -10.82 -20.19
CA GLN A 59 8.99 -9.72 -21.14
C GLN A 59 10.25 -9.80 -21.99
N SER A 60 10.12 -9.53 -23.29
CA SER A 60 11.24 -9.54 -24.23
C SER A 60 12.12 -8.27 -24.16
N ASN A 61 11.61 -7.18 -23.59
CA ASN A 61 12.30 -5.89 -23.54
C ASN A 61 12.11 -5.17 -22.19
N ALA A 62 13.22 -4.64 -21.64
CA ALA A 62 13.27 -3.86 -20.41
C ALA A 62 12.56 -2.49 -20.49
N SER A 63 12.20 -2.04 -21.69
CA SER A 63 11.40 -0.82 -21.90
C SER A 63 10.03 -0.90 -21.22
N MET A 64 9.40 -2.09 -21.23
CA MET A 64 8.10 -2.29 -20.56
C MET A 64 8.23 -2.04 -19.05
N VAL A 65 9.24 -2.66 -18.41
CA VAL A 65 9.53 -2.45 -16.99
C VAL A 65 9.85 -0.98 -16.69
N THR A 66 10.54 -0.30 -17.60
CA THR A 66 10.82 1.14 -17.42
C THR A 66 9.55 1.98 -17.45
N ARG A 67 8.56 1.64 -18.29
CA ARG A 67 7.25 2.29 -18.31
C ARG A 67 6.41 1.99 -17.06
N TRP A 68 6.51 0.78 -16.53
CA TRP A 68 5.85 0.43 -15.27
C TRP A 68 6.38 1.27 -14.11
N LEU A 69 7.70 1.40 -14.02
CA LEU A 69 8.38 2.18 -12.98
C LEU A 69 8.30 3.70 -13.19
N SER A 70 7.89 4.18 -14.36
CA SER A 70 7.66 5.61 -14.58
C SER A 70 6.26 6.07 -14.19
N GLY A 71 5.35 5.17 -13.82
CA GLY A 71 3.96 5.52 -13.45
C GLY A 71 3.13 6.11 -14.58
N THR A 72 3.54 5.95 -15.84
CA THR A 72 2.80 6.44 -17.01
C THR A 72 2.02 5.34 -17.72
N HIS A 73 2.22 4.09 -17.32
CA HIS A 73 1.55 2.93 -17.92
C HIS A 73 0.14 2.73 -17.35
N ASN A 74 -0.79 2.31 -18.21
CA ASN A 74 -2.10 1.81 -17.79
C ASN A 74 -1.99 0.29 -17.60
N PHE A 75 -2.18 -0.19 -16.38
CA PHE A 75 -2.13 -1.61 -16.09
C PHE A 75 -3.50 -2.27 -16.28
N THR A 76 -3.51 -3.52 -16.75
CA THR A 76 -4.66 -4.41 -16.57
C THR A 76 -4.61 -5.03 -15.16
N VAL A 77 -5.75 -5.48 -14.66
CA VAL A 77 -5.83 -6.17 -13.35
C VAL A 77 -4.95 -7.42 -13.35
N ASP A 78 -4.99 -8.23 -14.42
CA ASP A 78 -4.14 -9.42 -14.56
C ASP A 78 -2.65 -9.09 -14.43
N THR A 79 -2.21 -7.99 -15.07
CA THR A 79 -0.81 -7.56 -14.97
C THR A 79 -0.44 -7.17 -13.54
N LEU A 80 -1.36 -6.53 -12.80
CA LEU A 80 -1.12 -6.18 -11.39
C LEU A 80 -1.02 -7.43 -10.53
N ILE A 81 -1.91 -8.41 -10.71
CA ILE A 81 -1.87 -9.69 -9.97
C ILE A 81 -0.55 -10.42 -10.23
N ASP A 82 -0.09 -10.47 -11.48
CA ASP A 82 1.20 -11.09 -11.81
C ASP A 82 2.37 -10.35 -11.16
N LEU A 83 2.34 -9.01 -11.15
CA LEU A 83 3.35 -8.21 -10.48
C LEU A 83 3.34 -8.41 -8.96
N GLU A 84 2.17 -8.48 -8.32
CA GLU A 84 2.04 -8.80 -6.89
C GLU A 84 2.71 -10.12 -6.57
N ARG A 85 2.39 -11.18 -7.33
CA ARG A 85 2.97 -12.52 -7.16
C ARG A 85 4.48 -12.54 -7.39
N VAL A 86 4.94 -11.89 -8.46
CA VAL A 86 6.37 -11.91 -8.84
C VAL A 86 7.21 -11.09 -7.87
N LEU A 87 6.72 -9.95 -7.41
CA LEU A 87 7.45 -9.04 -6.51
C LEU A 87 7.17 -9.29 -5.03
N ASP A 88 6.15 -10.08 -4.68
CA ASP A 88 5.70 -10.31 -3.31
C ASP A 88 5.32 -8.98 -2.62
N VAL A 89 4.45 -8.23 -3.29
CA VAL A 89 3.96 -6.92 -2.84
C VAL A 89 2.44 -6.87 -2.98
N GLN A 90 1.78 -6.04 -2.18
CA GLN A 90 0.35 -5.78 -2.31
C GLN A 90 0.12 -4.47 -3.09
N LEU A 91 -0.43 -4.59 -4.29
CA LEU A 91 -0.80 -3.48 -5.19
C LEU A 91 -2.30 -3.19 -5.16
N LEU A 92 -3.13 -4.23 -4.97
CA LEU A 92 -4.58 -4.14 -4.95
C LEU A 92 -5.11 -4.35 -3.52
N ASP A 93 -6.01 -3.46 -3.10
CA ASP A 93 -6.73 -3.57 -1.83
C ASP A 93 -8.17 -4.02 -2.13
N ILE A 94 -8.36 -5.33 -2.23
CA ILE A 94 -9.64 -5.97 -2.58
C ILE A 94 -10.26 -6.75 -1.41
N GLU A 95 -9.56 -6.83 -0.29
CA GLU A 95 -10.09 -7.45 0.91
C GLU A 95 -10.99 -6.47 1.66
N PRO A 96 -12.11 -6.93 2.23
CA PRO A 96 -12.90 -6.06 3.09
C PRO A 96 -12.03 -5.61 4.27
N PRO A 97 -12.13 -4.34 4.71
CA PRO A 97 -11.31 -3.82 5.78
C PRO A 97 -11.46 -4.71 7.00
N VAL A 98 -10.38 -5.39 7.38
CA VAL A 98 -10.34 -6.15 8.63
C VAL A 98 -10.44 -5.14 9.78
N PRO A 99 -11.41 -5.29 10.70
CA PRO A 99 -11.52 -4.38 11.84
C PRO A 99 -10.26 -4.52 12.70
N SER A 100 -9.40 -3.51 12.66
CA SER A 100 -8.20 -3.43 13.50
C SER A 100 -8.41 -2.37 14.60
N VAL A 101 -8.00 -2.70 15.81
CA VAL A 101 -7.98 -1.77 16.95
C VAL A 101 -6.52 -1.52 17.31
N SER A 102 -6.08 -0.27 17.23
CA SER A 102 -4.71 0.12 17.62
C SER A 102 -4.75 0.84 18.97
N PHE A 103 -3.92 0.39 19.91
CA PHE A 103 -3.72 1.03 21.20
C PHE A 103 -2.30 1.59 21.26
N LYS A 104 -2.16 2.87 21.62
CA LYS A 104 -0.85 3.48 21.90
C LYS A 104 -0.65 3.46 23.41
N LEU A 105 0.32 2.66 23.87
CA LEU A 105 0.77 2.69 25.26
C LEU A 105 1.93 3.70 25.35
N THR A 106 1.76 4.76 26.14
CA THR A 106 2.85 5.68 26.47
C THR A 106 3.58 5.20 27.73
N PRO A 107 4.92 5.34 27.82
CA PRO A 107 5.71 4.71 28.89
C PRO A 107 5.55 5.32 30.29
N GLU A 108 4.82 6.41 30.47
CA GLU A 108 4.74 7.14 31.75
C GLU A 108 4.03 6.39 32.89
N ILE A 109 3.43 5.23 32.63
CA ILE A 109 2.72 4.44 33.68
C ILE A 109 3.39 3.08 33.95
N ALA A 110 4.45 2.69 33.25
CA ALA A 110 5.02 1.34 33.41
C ALA A 110 5.82 1.12 34.71
N HIS A 111 6.27 2.18 35.40
CA HIS A 111 7.04 2.04 36.64
C HIS A 111 6.19 1.97 37.92
N ASN A 112 4.89 2.28 37.84
CA ASN A 112 3.99 2.33 39.00
C ASN A 112 2.64 1.60 38.77
N LEU A 113 2.45 0.88 37.66
CA LEU A 113 1.24 0.07 37.48
C LEU A 113 1.27 -1.11 38.46
N PRO A 114 0.33 -1.18 39.42
CA PRO A 114 0.21 -2.35 40.27
C PRO A 114 -0.04 -3.59 39.40
N PRO A 115 0.48 -4.78 39.77
CA PRO A 115 0.24 -6.01 39.01
C PRO A 115 -1.23 -6.30 38.75
N GLU A 116 -2.16 -5.87 39.63
CA GLU A 116 -3.59 -6.03 39.38
C GLU A 116 -4.08 -5.27 38.14
N MET A 117 -3.56 -4.07 37.88
CA MET A 117 -3.95 -3.27 36.73
C MET A 117 -3.40 -3.84 35.41
N ILE A 118 -2.22 -4.46 35.45
CA ILE A 118 -1.66 -5.18 34.28
C ILE A 118 -2.55 -6.38 33.94
N ASN A 119 -2.96 -7.14 34.95
CA ASN A 119 -3.85 -8.29 34.74
C ASN A 119 -5.23 -7.87 34.24
N GLU A 120 -5.79 -6.77 34.75
CA GLU A 120 -7.04 -6.22 34.27
C GLU A 120 -6.94 -5.77 32.81
N LEU A 121 -5.86 -5.09 32.44
CA LEU A 121 -5.60 -4.69 31.06
C LEU A 121 -5.50 -5.91 30.13
N VAL A 122 -4.79 -6.96 30.54
CA VAL A 122 -4.68 -8.22 29.78
C VAL A 122 -6.06 -8.87 29.62
N ASN A 123 -6.89 -8.90 30.66
CA ASN A 123 -8.24 -9.46 30.61
C ASN A 123 -9.17 -8.67 29.67
N VAL A 124 -9.10 -7.33 29.71
CA VAL A 124 -9.85 -6.46 28.78
C VAL A 124 -9.44 -6.75 27.34
N MET A 125 -8.14 -6.86 27.08
CA MET A 125 -7.62 -7.19 25.73
C MET A 125 -8.08 -8.59 25.28
N GLN A 126 -8.05 -9.60 26.16
CA GLN A 126 -8.53 -10.95 25.84
C GLN A 126 -10.02 -10.99 25.52
N ASN A 127 -10.86 -10.33 26.32
CA ASN A 127 -12.30 -10.25 26.10
C ASN A 127 -12.65 -9.53 24.80
N MET A 128 -11.92 -8.45 24.49
CA MET A 128 -12.07 -7.71 23.25
C MET A 128 -11.73 -8.59 22.04
N MET A 129 -10.60 -9.30 22.09
CA MET A 129 -10.20 -10.22 21.02
C MET A 129 -11.22 -11.34 20.80
N GLN A 130 -11.72 -11.96 21.88
CA GLN A 130 -12.77 -12.98 21.77
C GLN A 130 -14.06 -12.44 21.15
N THR A 131 -14.46 -11.22 21.50
CA THR A 131 -15.65 -10.56 20.97
C THR A 131 -15.50 -10.28 19.47
N LEU A 132 -14.34 -9.78 19.05
CA LEU A 132 -14.03 -9.54 17.63
C LEU A 132 -14.03 -10.86 16.83
N THR A 133 -13.38 -11.90 17.34
CA THR A 133 -13.37 -13.24 16.70
C THR A 133 -14.78 -13.79 16.55
N ARG A 134 -15.63 -13.68 17.58
CA ARG A 134 -17.02 -14.17 17.53
C ARG A 134 -17.84 -13.40 16.50
N LYS A 135 -17.75 -12.07 16.49
CA LYS A 135 -18.46 -11.22 15.54
C LYS A 135 -18.05 -11.52 14.10
N TYR A 136 -16.77 -11.72 13.84
CA TYR A 136 -16.27 -12.03 12.50
C TYR A 136 -16.64 -13.44 12.04
N LYS A 137 -16.58 -14.46 12.93
CA LYS A 137 -16.98 -15.83 12.60
C LYS A 137 -18.46 -15.94 12.21
N ILE A 138 -19.32 -15.11 12.80
CA ILE A 138 -20.74 -15.03 12.43
C ILE A 138 -20.90 -14.42 11.03
N GLN A 139 -20.17 -13.35 10.70
CA GLN A 139 -20.24 -12.71 9.38
C GLN A 139 -19.72 -13.57 8.22
N VAL A 140 -18.72 -14.42 8.45
CA VAL A 140 -18.19 -15.33 7.42
C VAL A 140 -19.13 -16.51 7.15
N ASN A 141 -19.82 -17.02 8.18
CA ASN A 141 -20.72 -18.17 8.06
C ASN A 141 -22.10 -17.84 7.47
N ASP A 142 -22.47 -16.57 7.34
CA ASP A 142 -23.72 -16.12 6.70
C ASP A 142 -23.57 -15.77 5.21
N LYS A 143 -22.38 -15.97 4.61
CA LYS A 143 -22.21 -15.83 3.16
C LYS A 143 -22.79 -17.09 2.50
N PRO A 144 -23.88 -16.99 1.70
CA PRO A 144 -24.45 -18.18 1.07
C PRO A 144 -23.38 -18.80 0.18
N GLU A 145 -23.08 -20.08 0.42
CA GLU A 145 -22.30 -20.91 -0.49
C GLU A 145 -22.93 -20.77 -1.88
N ALA A 146 -22.23 -20.06 -2.77
CA ALA A 146 -22.58 -20.03 -4.17
C ALA A 146 -22.44 -21.47 -4.68
N LYS A 147 -23.56 -22.20 -4.71
CA LYS A 147 -23.65 -23.51 -5.33
C LYS A 147 -23.19 -23.34 -6.78
N ALA A 148 -22.04 -23.91 -7.11
CA ALA A 148 -21.59 -24.07 -8.47
C ALA A 148 -22.61 -24.97 -9.20
N SER A 149 -23.24 -24.42 -10.23
CA SER A 149 -23.94 -25.17 -11.29
C SER A 149 -23.04 -25.24 -12.51
#